data_AF-A0A7X9HUI3-F1
#
_entry.id   AF-A0A7X9HUI3-F1
#
_cell.length_a   1.000
_cell.length_b   1.000
_cell.length_c   1.000
_cell.angle_alpha   90.00
_cell.angle_beta   90.00
_cell.angle_gamma   90.00
#
_symmetry.space_group_name_H-M   'P 1'
#
loop_
_entity.id
_entity.type
_entity.pdbx_description
1 polymer ?
#
loop_
_entity_poly.entity_id
_entity_poly.type
_entity_poly.pdbx_seq_one_letter_code
_entity_poly.pdbx_strand_id
1 'polypeptide(L)' 'MLLRLEIRNIALIDEVDIELGEGFNVLTGETGAGKSIII' A
#
# COMPACT_ATOMS: atom_id res chain seq x y z
N MET A 1 14.00 -8.37 -1.38
CA MET A 1 12.73 -8.70 -0.72
C MET A 1 12.20 -7.43 -0.10
N LEU A 2 10.95 -7.08 -0.40
CA LEU A 2 10.30 -5.89 0.15
C LEU A 2 9.74 -6.27 1.52
N LEU A 3 10.12 -5.54 2.57
CA LEU A 3 9.78 -5.87 3.96
C LEU A 3 8.67 -4.98 4.51
N ARG A 4 8.68 -3.70 4.13
CA ARG A 4 7.76 -2.68 4.62
C ARG A 4 7.54 -1.64 3.54
N LEU A 5 6.33 -1.10 3.50
CA LEU A 5 5.94 0.01 2.65
C LEU A 5 5.41 1.14 3.53
N GLU A 6 6.03 2.31 3.45
CA GLU A 6 5.64 3.51 4.17
C GLU A 6 5.35 4.62 3.18
N ILE A 7 4.12 5.16 3.22
CA ILE A 7 3.66 6.23 2.33
C ILE A 7 3.15 7.37 3.21
N ARG A 8 3.60 8.59 2.92
CA ARG A 8 3.17 9.81 3.64
C ARG A 8 2.85 10.92 2.64
N ASN A 9 1.69 11.53 2.78
CA ASN A 9 1.23 12.69 2.00
C ASN A 9 1.33 12.51 0.47
N ILE A 10 0.89 11.36 -0.06
CA ILE A 10 0.85 11.11 -1.52
C ILE A 10 -0.59 11.04 -2.01
N ALA A 11 -0.95 11.92 -2.94
CA ALA A 11 -2.27 12.01 -3.56
C ALA A 11 -3.40 12.08 -2.51
N LEU A 12 -4.15 10.99 -2.29
CA LEU A 12 -5.24 10.90 -1.30
C LEU A 12 -4.83 10.17 -0.02
N ILE A 13 -3.56 9.76 0.10
CA ILE A 13 -3.05 8.97 1.20
C ILE A 13 -2.29 9.88 2.17
N ASP A 14 -2.86 10.07 3.36
CA ASP A 14 -2.22 10.81 4.45
C ASP A 14 -1.05 10.00 5.05
N GLU A 15 -1.33 8.78 5.52
CA GLU A 15 -0.32 7.86 6.06
C GLU A 15 -0.74 6.41 5.82
N VAL A 16 0.19 5.60 5.30
CA VAL A 16 0.06 4.14 5.18
C VAL A 16 1.36 3.50 5.63
N ASP A 17 1.24 2.45 6.43
CA ASP A 17 2.34 1.63 6.92
C ASP A 17 1.95 0.15 6.81
N ILE A 18 2.65 -0.59 5.95
CA ILE A 18 2.34 -1.99 5.64
C ILE A 18 3.61 -2.82 5.76
N GLU A 19 3.60 -3.82 6.64
CA GLU A 19 4.59 -4.90 6.62
C GLU A 19 4.19 -5.96 5.59
N LEU A 20 5.14 -6.35 4.73
CA LEU A 20 4.91 -7.33 3.68
C LEU A 20 5.39 -8.70 4.17
N GLY A 21 4.50 -9.70 4.06
CA GLY A 21 4.81 -11.08 4.40
C GLY A 21 5.56 -11.79 3.28
N GLU A 22 6.09 -12.97 3.60
CA GLU A 22 6.64 -13.86 2.59
C GLU A 22 5.55 -14.39 1.64
N GLY A 23 5.94 -14.76 0.42
CA GLY A 23 5.01 -15.29 -0.58
C GLY A 23 4.24 -14.18 -1.32
N PHE A 24 2.92 -14.34 -1.45
CA PHE A 24 2.07 -13.50 -2.28
C PHE A 24 1.22 -12.55 -1.44
N ASN A 25 1.54 -11.26 -1.51
CA ASN A 25 0.78 -10.22 -0.84
C ASN A 25 -0.32 -9.69 -1.78
N VAL A 26 -1.56 -9.64 -1.31
CA VAL A 26 -2.72 -9.17 -2.09
C VAL A 26 -3.24 -7.88 -1.48
N LEU A 27 -3.28 -6.82 -2.29
CA LEU A 27 -3.92 -5.56 -1.94
C LEU A 27 -5.32 -5.49 -2.57
N THR A 28 -6.36 -5.50 -1.75
CA THR A 28 -7.77 -5.42 -2.17
C THR A 28 -8.42 -4.10 -1.79
N GLY A 29 -9.57 -3.77 -2.40
CA GLY A 29 -10.34 -2.58 -2.07
C GLY A 29 -11.22 -2.13 -3.24
N GLU A 30 -12.06 -1.12 -3.02
CA GLU A 30 -12.96 -0.58 -4.05
C GLU A 30 -12.23 0.32 -5.06
N THR A 31 -12.93 0.72 -6.13
CA THR A 31 -12.42 1.71 -7.09
C THR A 31 -12.23 3.05 -6.38
N GLY A 32 -11.06 3.67 -6.55
CA GLY A 32 -10.73 4.94 -5.87
C GLY A 32 -10.14 4.78 -4.47
N ALA A 33 -10.06 3.57 -3.90
CA ALA A 33 -9.45 3.31 -2.59
C ALA A 33 -7.91 3.50 -2.53
N GLY A 34 -7.31 4.11 -3.55
CA GLY A 34 -5.89 4.44 -3.56
C GLY A 34 -4.91 3.31 -3.86
N LYS A 35 -5.38 2.08 -4.14
CA LYS A 35 -4.50 0.92 -4.42
C LYS A 35 -3.43 1.16 -5.49
N SER A 36 -3.78 1.87 -6.56
CA SER A 36 -2.85 2.17 -7.67
C SER A 36 -1.80 3.24 -7.32
N ILE A 37 -1.96 3.95 -6.21
CA ILE A 37 -0.97 4.91 -5.69
C ILE A 37 0.13 4.17 -4.91
N ILE A 38 -0.18 2.96 -4.42
CA ILE A 38 0.68 2.14 -3.58
C ILE A 38 1.71 1.33 -4.40
N ILE A 39 1.50 1.17 -5.72
CA ILE A 39 2.34 0.39 -6.65
C ILE A 39 3.07 1.31 -7.63
#